data_AF-Q8TTK6-F1
#
_entry.id   AF-Q8TTK6-F1
#
_cell.length_a   1.000
_cell.length_b   1.000
_cell.length_c   1.000
_cell.angle_alpha   90.00
_cell.angle_beta   90.00
_cell.angle_gamma   90.00
#
_symmetry.space_group_name_H-M   'P 1'
#
loop_
_entity.id
_entity.type
_entity.pdbx_description
1 polymer ?
#
loop_
_entity_poly.entity_id
_entity_poly.type
_entity_poly.pdbx_seq_one_letter_code
_entity_poly.pdbx_strand_id
1 'polypeptide(L)'
;MIQKMKCQQVNIFRKILFCLVLLFLCLMIASATYAETYNFVTKRGSYGSGNGQFLLPCGIAVDSSGNVYVADDFNQRIQKFNSNGRYLTQWDSSRSGNGQIYDPTDIAVDSSGNVYVVESGYSRIQKFAPNFVDFPSIIVLVAAILVLTVIFRRKKW
;
A
#
# COMPACT_ATOMS: atom_id res chain seq x y z
N MET A 1 42.86 48.37 28.98
CA MET A 1 42.52 46.95 28.76
C MET A 1 41.05 46.62 29.04
N ILE A 2 40.49 47.08 30.17
CA ILE A 2 39.12 46.77 30.63
C ILE A 2 38.00 47.21 29.66
N GLN A 3 38.12 48.36 28.98
CA GLN A 3 37.08 48.82 28.04
C GLN A 3 36.96 47.95 26.76
N LYS A 4 38.07 47.39 26.25
CA LYS A 4 38.04 46.48 25.10
C LYS A 4 37.35 45.15 25.44
N MET A 5 37.58 44.63 26.65
CA MET A 5 36.91 43.41 27.15
C MET A 5 35.40 43.61 27.30
N LYS A 6 34.95 44.78 27.81
CA LYS A 6 33.52 45.12 27.90
C LYS A 6 32.86 45.21 26.51
N CYS A 7 33.52 45.79 25.52
CA CYS A 7 33.01 45.88 24.14
C CYS A 7 32.89 44.51 23.47
N GLN A 8 33.86 43.61 23.69
CA GLN A 8 33.82 42.24 23.16
C GLN A 8 32.68 41.41 23.76
N GLN A 9 32.44 41.52 25.08
CA GLN A 9 31.33 40.84 25.76
C GLN A 9 29.96 41.31 25.24
N VAL A 10 29.80 42.63 25.02
CA VAL A 10 28.57 43.19 24.43
C VAL A 10 28.36 42.69 22.99
N ASN A 11 29.42 42.57 22.19
CA ASN A 11 29.34 42.03 20.83
C ASN A 11 29.01 40.53 20.80
N ILE A 12 29.55 39.75 21.74
CA ILE A 12 29.23 38.32 21.90
C ILE A 12 27.77 38.16 22.33
N PHE A 13 27.31 38.92 23.33
CA PHE A 13 25.93 38.88 23.79
C PHE A 13 24.94 39.26 22.69
N ARG A 14 25.24 40.30 21.88
CA ARG A 14 24.44 40.68 20.72
C ARG A 14 24.35 39.57 19.67
N LYS A 15 25.45 38.85 19.42
CA LYS A 15 25.47 37.71 18.49
C LYS A 15 24.66 36.52 19.02
N ILE A 16 24.80 36.20 20.30
CA ILE A 16 24.04 35.11 20.95
C ILE A 16 22.54 35.44 20.92
N LEU A 17 22.16 36.67 21.30
CA LEU A 17 20.77 37.12 21.27
C LEU A 17 20.19 37.07 19.86
N PHE A 18 20.96 37.47 18.84
CA PHE A 18 20.55 37.37 17.43
C PHE A 18 20.36 35.91 17.00
N CYS A 19 21.25 35.00 17.37
CA CYS A 19 21.11 33.56 17.10
C CYS A 19 19.88 32.96 17.80
N LEU A 20 19.58 33.35 19.04
CA LEU A 20 18.41 32.86 19.78
C LEU A 20 17.09 33.37 19.17
N VAL A 21 17.05 34.63 18.72
CA VAL A 21 15.88 35.19 18.03
C VAL A 21 15.67 34.49 16.69
N LEU A 22 16.74 34.23 15.93
CA LEU A 22 16.67 33.47 14.67
C LEU A 22 16.19 32.03 14.88
N LEU A 23 16.69 31.35 15.93
CA LEU A 23 16.28 29.98 16.25
C LEU A 23 14.80 29.92 16.67
N PHE A 24 14.35 30.86 17.50
CA PHE A 24 12.95 30.96 17.91
C PHE A 24 12.03 31.28 16.73
N LEU A 25 12.45 32.19 15.84
CA LEU A 25 11.72 32.50 14.61
C LEU A 25 11.66 31.27 13.69
N CYS A 26 12.73 30.50 13.57
CA CYS A 26 12.78 29.26 12.79
C CYS A 26 11.85 28.18 13.36
N LEU A 27 11.79 28.03 14.70
CA LEU A 27 10.89 27.11 15.40
C LEU A 27 9.41 27.52 15.26
N MET A 28 9.13 28.82 15.29
CA MET A 28 7.77 29.35 15.06
C MET A 28 7.31 29.11 13.62
N ILE A 29 8.20 29.32 12.65
CA ILE A 29 7.92 29.01 11.23
C ILE A 29 7.70 27.50 11.04
N ALA A 30 8.48 26.63 11.69
CA ALA A 30 8.30 25.18 11.64
C ALA A 30 6.94 24.72 12.19
N SER A 31 6.39 25.42 13.19
CA SER A 31 5.06 25.12 13.75
C SER A 31 3.88 25.65 12.92
N ALA A 32 4.11 26.62 12.03
CA ALA A 32 3.05 27.35 11.34
C ALA A 32 2.56 26.71 10.02
N THR A 33 3.13 25.60 9.56
CA THR A 33 2.77 25.04 8.25
C THR A 33 2.75 23.51 8.21
N TYR A 34 1.69 22.93 8.77
CA TYR A 34 1.23 21.60 8.35
C TYR A 34 -0.30 21.65 8.19
N ALA A 35 -0.76 22.38 7.18
CA ALA A 35 -2.14 22.27 6.73
C ALA A 35 -2.22 21.06 5.78
N GLU A 36 -2.81 19.96 6.23
CA GLU A 36 -3.13 18.86 5.34
C GLU A 36 -4.21 19.33 4.35
N THR A 37 -3.90 19.27 3.06
CA THR A 37 -4.87 19.58 2.01
C THR A 37 -5.16 18.29 1.23
N TYR A 38 -6.44 18.01 1.03
CA TYR A 38 -6.90 16.79 0.35
C TYR A 38 -7.27 17.15 -1.09
N ASN A 39 -6.37 16.82 -2.03
CA ASN A 39 -6.60 17.07 -3.46
C ASN A 39 -7.17 15.83 -4.13
N PHE A 40 -8.17 16.01 -4.99
CA PHE A 40 -8.67 14.93 -5.83
C PHE A 40 -7.57 14.42 -6.77
N VAL A 41 -7.28 13.12 -6.71
CA VAL A 41 -6.27 12.49 -7.56
C VAL A 41 -6.91 11.84 -8.78
N THR A 42 -7.88 10.94 -8.58
CA THR A 42 -8.50 10.20 -9.68
C THR A 42 -9.84 9.57 -9.31
N LYS A 43 -10.62 9.22 -10.34
CA LYS A 43 -11.85 8.42 -10.25
C LYS A 43 -11.71 7.20 -11.16
N ARG A 44 -12.15 6.04 -10.67
CA ARG A 44 -12.18 4.77 -11.40
C ARG A 44 -13.51 4.06 -11.14
N GLY A 45 -13.95 3.30 -12.12
CA GLY A 45 -15.20 2.52 -12.07
C GLY A 45 -16.40 3.20 -12.69
N SER A 46 -17.38 2.38 -13.05
CA SER A 46 -18.69 2.77 -13.58
C SER A 46 -19.75 1.79 -13.08
N TYR A 47 -21.03 2.13 -13.23
CA TYR A 47 -22.12 1.20 -12.96
C TYR A 47 -22.04 -0.02 -13.88
N GLY A 48 -22.27 -1.23 -13.35
CA GLY A 48 -22.39 -2.46 -14.13
C GLY A 48 -21.78 -3.69 -13.44
N SER A 49 -21.73 -4.80 -14.17
CA SER A 49 -21.24 -6.11 -13.70
C SER A 49 -19.92 -6.55 -14.36
N GLY A 50 -19.41 -5.78 -15.32
CA GLY A 50 -18.12 -6.04 -15.96
C GLY A 50 -16.91 -5.80 -15.04
N ASN A 51 -15.72 -6.16 -15.53
CA ASN A 51 -14.46 -5.91 -14.84
C ASN A 51 -14.26 -4.41 -14.60
N GLY A 52 -13.99 -4.03 -13.35
CA GLY A 52 -13.86 -2.63 -12.95
C GLY A 52 -15.17 -1.84 -12.93
N GLN A 53 -16.32 -2.50 -13.13
CA GLN A 53 -17.63 -1.91 -12.89
C GLN A 53 -18.15 -2.33 -11.52
N PHE A 54 -19.06 -1.56 -10.95
CA PHE A 54 -19.63 -1.81 -9.63
C PHE A 54 -21.14 -1.65 -9.66
N LEU A 55 -21.83 -2.39 -8.81
CA LEU A 55 -23.27 -2.29 -8.64
C LEU A 55 -23.61 -1.72 -7.26
N LEU A 56 -22.92 -2.19 -6.22
CA LEU A 56 -23.00 -1.62 -4.87
C LEU A 56 -21.65 -1.79 -4.15
N PRO A 57 -20.66 -0.91 -4.38
CA PRO A 57 -19.38 -1.00 -3.70
C PRO A 57 -19.49 -0.51 -2.25
N CYS A 58 -19.24 -1.39 -1.27
CA CYS A 58 -19.50 -1.13 0.15
C CYS A 58 -18.22 -0.98 0.99
N GLY A 59 -17.17 -1.70 0.64
CA GLY A 59 -15.94 -1.81 1.42
C GLY A 59 -14.68 -1.68 0.58
N ILE A 60 -13.60 -1.18 1.16
CA ILE A 60 -12.33 -0.97 0.49
C ILE A 60 -11.15 -1.24 1.42
N ALA A 61 -10.11 -1.89 0.88
CA ALA A 61 -8.82 -2.04 1.56
C ALA A 61 -7.67 -1.86 0.59
N VAL A 62 -6.49 -1.52 1.13
CA VAL A 62 -5.26 -1.36 0.34
C VAL A 62 -4.16 -2.20 0.96
N ASP A 63 -3.45 -3.00 0.15
CA ASP A 63 -2.28 -3.77 0.62
C ASP A 63 -0.98 -2.95 0.60
N SER A 64 0.08 -3.50 1.17
CA SER A 64 1.41 -2.86 1.24
C SER A 64 2.04 -2.58 -0.13
N SER A 65 1.56 -3.22 -1.20
CA SER A 65 1.98 -2.96 -2.59
C SER A 65 1.12 -1.91 -3.28
N GLY A 66 0.14 -1.33 -2.57
CA GLY A 66 -0.79 -0.34 -3.10
C GLY A 66 -1.90 -0.95 -3.96
N ASN A 67 -2.11 -2.27 -3.95
CA ASN A 67 -3.28 -2.83 -4.62
C ASN A 67 -4.54 -2.53 -3.81
N VAL A 68 -5.62 -2.20 -4.51
CA VAL A 68 -6.91 -1.84 -3.93
C VAL A 68 -7.87 -3.00 -4.08
N TYR A 69 -8.57 -3.35 -3.01
CA TYR A 69 -9.60 -4.39 -2.97
C TYR A 69 -10.93 -3.72 -2.69
N VAL A 70 -11.97 -4.06 -3.45
CA VAL A 70 -13.30 -3.47 -3.31
C VAL A 70 -14.33 -4.58 -3.17
N ALA A 71 -15.17 -4.49 -2.13
CA ALA A 71 -16.32 -5.35 -1.92
C ALA A 71 -17.48 -4.79 -2.75
N ASP A 72 -17.92 -5.55 -3.75
CA ASP A 72 -18.99 -5.18 -4.67
C ASP A 72 -20.21 -6.05 -4.36
N ASP A 73 -20.98 -5.59 -3.38
CA ASP A 73 -21.99 -6.34 -2.65
C ASP A 73 -23.02 -6.98 -3.58
N PHE A 74 -23.67 -6.17 -4.40
CA PHE A 74 -24.75 -6.65 -5.25
C PHE A 74 -24.26 -7.51 -6.43
N ASN A 75 -23.00 -7.36 -6.84
CA ASN A 75 -22.36 -8.28 -7.78
C ASN A 75 -21.76 -9.52 -7.08
N GLN A 76 -21.86 -9.61 -5.75
CA GLN A 76 -21.47 -10.76 -4.93
C GLN A 76 -20.01 -11.19 -5.17
N ARG A 77 -19.12 -10.19 -5.19
CA ARG A 77 -17.70 -10.38 -5.53
C ARG A 77 -16.78 -9.41 -4.80
N ILE A 78 -15.51 -9.78 -4.74
CA ILE A 78 -14.40 -8.87 -4.42
C ILE A 78 -13.59 -8.61 -5.68
N GLN A 79 -13.29 -7.36 -5.99
CA GLN A 79 -12.41 -6.98 -7.10
C GLN A 79 -11.09 -6.43 -6.57
N LYS A 80 -9.98 -6.83 -7.19
CA LYS A 80 -8.62 -6.33 -6.92
C LYS A 80 -8.12 -5.47 -8.08
N PHE A 81 -7.54 -4.33 -7.76
CA PHE A 81 -6.93 -3.37 -8.68
C PHE A 81 -5.48 -3.10 -8.29
N ASN A 82 -4.64 -2.70 -9.23
CA ASN A 82 -3.32 -2.17 -8.89
C ASN A 82 -3.41 -0.73 -8.39
N SER A 83 -2.27 -0.17 -7.95
CA SER A 83 -2.16 1.22 -7.47
C SER A 83 -2.56 2.29 -8.50
N ASN A 84 -2.58 1.96 -9.78
CA ASN A 84 -3.04 2.85 -10.85
C ASN A 84 -4.55 2.72 -11.15
N GLY A 85 -5.25 1.85 -10.41
CA GLY A 85 -6.68 1.58 -10.57
C GLY A 85 -7.01 0.66 -11.75
N ARG A 86 -6.04 -0.09 -12.29
CA ARG A 86 -6.29 -1.11 -13.31
C ARG A 86 -6.77 -2.39 -12.65
N TYR A 87 -7.87 -2.94 -13.16
CA TYR A 87 -8.39 -4.24 -12.72
C TYR A 87 -7.33 -5.34 -12.87
N LEU A 88 -7.19 -6.19 -11.85
CA LEU A 88 -6.26 -7.32 -11.82
C LEU A 88 -7.00 -8.65 -11.80
N THR A 89 -7.91 -8.84 -10.84
CA THR A 89 -8.63 -10.09 -10.65
C THR A 89 -9.88 -9.88 -9.80
N GLN A 90 -10.74 -10.90 -9.73
CA GLN A 90 -11.85 -10.99 -8.80
C GLN A 90 -12.01 -12.41 -8.27
N TRP A 91 -12.81 -12.56 -7.23
CA TRP A 91 -13.40 -13.83 -6.80
C TRP A 91 -14.84 -13.59 -6.35
N ASP A 92 -15.72 -14.55 -6.62
CA ASP A 92 -17.16 -14.38 -6.57
C ASP A 92 -17.90 -15.67 -6.12
N SER A 93 -19.22 -15.59 -6.03
CA SER A 93 -20.14 -16.68 -5.65
C SER A 93 -20.29 -17.81 -6.68
N SER A 94 -19.67 -17.71 -7.87
CA SER A 94 -19.88 -18.71 -8.95
C SER A 94 -19.24 -20.07 -8.68
N ARG A 95 -18.31 -20.15 -7.72
CA ARG A 95 -17.69 -21.40 -7.27
C ARG A 95 -18.56 -22.05 -6.22
N SER A 96 -18.76 -23.36 -6.18
CA SER A 96 -19.53 -24.02 -5.10
C SER A 96 -18.66 -24.26 -3.85
N GLY A 97 -19.19 -23.95 -2.65
CA GLY A 97 -18.57 -24.29 -1.36
C GLY A 97 -17.79 -23.15 -0.67
N ASN A 98 -16.82 -23.51 0.19
CA ASN A 98 -15.96 -22.54 0.90
C ASN A 98 -15.26 -21.60 -0.09
N GLY A 99 -15.22 -20.29 0.23
CA GLY A 99 -14.64 -19.27 -0.63
C GLY A 99 -15.62 -18.59 -1.59
N GLN A 100 -16.91 -18.95 -1.56
CA GLN A 100 -17.99 -18.14 -2.13
C GLN A 100 -18.11 -16.80 -1.41
N ILE A 101 -18.46 -15.74 -2.13
CA ILE A 101 -18.71 -14.42 -1.57
C ILE A 101 -20.20 -14.12 -1.60
N TYR A 102 -20.76 -13.80 -0.44
CA TYR A 102 -22.14 -13.39 -0.29
C TYR A 102 -22.30 -12.17 0.64
N ASP A 103 -23.00 -11.15 0.18
CA ASP A 103 -23.22 -9.86 0.81
C ASP A 103 -21.95 -9.25 1.45
N PRO A 104 -20.84 -9.10 0.70
CA PRO A 104 -19.60 -8.58 1.23
C PRO A 104 -19.75 -7.09 1.57
N THR A 105 -19.56 -6.75 2.84
CA THR A 105 -19.71 -5.37 3.32
C THR A 105 -18.41 -4.64 3.51
N ASP A 106 -17.37 -5.33 3.99
CA ASP A 106 -16.08 -4.71 4.29
C ASP A 106 -14.90 -5.65 4.08
N ILE A 107 -13.71 -5.06 3.93
CA ILE A 107 -12.46 -5.75 3.67
C ILE A 107 -11.35 -5.24 4.59
N ALA A 108 -10.52 -6.14 5.10
CA ALA A 108 -9.21 -5.81 5.67
C ALA A 108 -8.11 -6.65 5.01
N VAL A 109 -6.88 -6.12 4.93
CA VAL A 109 -5.73 -6.85 4.40
C VAL A 109 -4.60 -6.83 5.43
N ASP A 110 -4.03 -7.99 5.74
CA ASP A 110 -2.87 -8.09 6.63
C ASP A 110 -1.53 -7.93 5.90
N SER A 111 -0.44 -7.81 6.66
CA SER A 111 0.92 -7.65 6.12
C SER A 111 1.42 -8.85 5.31
N SER A 112 0.79 -10.02 5.45
CA SER A 112 1.07 -11.21 4.63
C SER A 112 0.25 -11.23 3.34
N GLY A 113 -0.58 -10.20 3.10
CA GLY A 113 -1.45 -10.08 1.95
C GLY A 113 -2.74 -10.90 2.05
N ASN A 114 -3.07 -11.46 3.22
CA ASN A 114 -4.35 -12.14 3.38
C ASN A 114 -5.48 -11.12 3.42
N VAL A 115 -6.57 -11.43 2.72
CA VAL A 115 -7.76 -10.59 2.61
C VAL A 115 -8.85 -11.16 3.50
N TYR A 116 -9.33 -10.36 4.44
CA TYR A 116 -10.45 -10.69 5.32
C TYR A 116 -11.69 -9.99 4.79
N VAL A 117 -12.76 -10.73 4.58
CA VAL A 117 -14.03 -10.21 4.04
C VAL A 117 -15.11 -10.44 5.08
N VAL A 118 -15.83 -9.37 5.42
CA VAL A 118 -17.03 -9.44 6.25
C VAL A 118 -18.24 -9.64 5.36
N GLU A 119 -19.05 -10.65 5.67
CA GLU A 119 -20.26 -11.00 4.92
C GLU A 119 -21.46 -10.88 5.86
N SER A 120 -21.99 -9.65 5.96
CA SER A 120 -22.97 -9.31 7.00
C SER A 120 -24.29 -10.08 6.86
N GLY A 121 -24.77 -10.30 5.63
CA GLY A 121 -25.98 -11.08 5.35
C GLY A 121 -25.87 -12.56 5.73
N TYR A 122 -24.64 -13.07 5.87
CA TYR A 122 -24.34 -14.47 6.14
C TYR A 122 -23.66 -14.67 7.50
N SER A 123 -23.58 -13.61 8.31
CA SER A 123 -23.05 -13.63 9.69
C SER A 123 -21.68 -14.31 9.80
N ARG A 124 -20.79 -14.10 8.83
CA ARG A 124 -19.48 -14.76 8.78
C ARG A 124 -18.37 -13.82 8.33
N ILE A 125 -17.15 -14.25 8.62
CA ILE A 125 -15.91 -13.63 8.13
C ILE A 125 -15.12 -14.72 7.42
N GLN A 126 -14.64 -14.42 6.22
CA GLN A 126 -13.75 -15.31 5.47
C GLN A 126 -12.38 -14.69 5.29
N LYS A 127 -11.34 -15.53 5.36
CA LYS A 127 -9.94 -15.16 5.11
C LYS A 127 -9.48 -15.83 3.82
N PHE A 128 -8.99 -15.02 2.89
CA PHE A 128 -8.43 -15.44 1.61
C PHE A 128 -6.93 -15.20 1.60
N ALA A 129 -6.14 -16.26 1.45
CA ALA A 129 -4.73 -16.13 1.20
C ALA A 129 -4.49 -15.70 -0.26
N PRO A 130 -3.47 -14.87 -0.54
CA PRO A 130 -3.05 -14.66 -1.90
C PRO A 130 -2.63 -16.01 -2.48
N ASN A 131 -3.24 -16.39 -3.60
CA ASN A 131 -2.77 -17.54 -4.37
C ASN A 131 -1.45 -17.12 -5.00
N PHE A 132 -0.35 -17.31 -4.27
CA PHE A 132 0.92 -17.56 -4.91
C PHE A 132 0.70 -18.87 -5.66
N VAL A 133 0.39 -18.79 -6.95
CA VAL A 133 0.92 -19.82 -7.84
C VAL A 133 2.42 -19.69 -7.67
N ASP A 134 2.90 -20.43 -6.69
CA ASP A 134 4.24 -20.92 -6.61
C ASP A 134 4.67 -21.08 -8.07
N PHE A 135 5.67 -20.30 -8.49
CA PHE A 135 6.44 -20.63 -9.66
C PHE A 135 7.64 -21.47 -9.18
N PRO A 136 7.55 -22.76 -8.76
CA PRO A 136 8.75 -23.49 -8.39
C PRO A 136 8.86 -24.80 -9.18
N SER A 137 8.49 -24.79 -10.46
CA SER A 137 8.67 -25.99 -11.30
C SER A 137 9.32 -25.72 -12.65
N ILE A 138 8.99 -24.62 -13.34
CA ILE A 138 9.58 -24.38 -14.67
C ILE A 138 10.83 -23.50 -14.59
N ILE A 139 10.78 -22.37 -13.89
CA ILE A 139 11.92 -21.43 -13.85
C ILE A 139 13.10 -22.01 -13.06
N VAL A 140 12.84 -22.67 -11.92
CA VAL A 140 13.88 -23.35 -11.11
C VAL A 140 14.46 -24.55 -11.85
N LEU A 141 13.64 -25.33 -12.56
CA LEU A 141 14.10 -26.47 -13.37
C LEU A 141 14.92 -26.02 -14.58
N VAL A 142 14.50 -24.97 -15.28
CA VAL A 142 15.26 -24.39 -16.40
C VAL A 142 16.59 -23.82 -15.90
N ALA A 143 16.61 -23.12 -14.77
CA ALA A 143 17.85 -22.66 -14.14
C ALA A 143 18.76 -23.84 -13.74
N ALA A 144 18.21 -24.91 -13.15
CA ALA A 144 18.97 -26.11 -12.80
C ALA A 144 19.53 -26.83 -14.04
N ILE A 145 18.74 -26.96 -15.11
CA ILE A 145 19.18 -27.55 -16.39
C ILE A 145 20.26 -26.69 -17.04
N LEU A 146 20.13 -25.36 -17.02
CA LEU A 146 21.15 -24.43 -17.53
C LEU A 146 22.44 -24.50 -16.70
N VAL A 147 22.34 -24.55 -15.38
CA VAL A 147 23.50 -24.71 -14.48
C VAL A 147 24.19 -26.05 -14.72
N LEU A 148 23.43 -27.15 -14.83
CA LEU A 148 23.99 -28.47 -15.14
C LEU A 148 24.66 -28.48 -16.53
N THR A 149 24.02 -27.94 -17.57
CA THR A 149 24.64 -27.88 -18.91
C THR A 149 25.89 -27.01 -18.95
N VAL A 150 25.97 -25.94 -18.15
CA VAL A 150 27.19 -25.13 -18.00
C VAL A 150 28.28 -25.89 -17.24
N ILE A 151 27.94 -26.63 -16.17
CA ILE A 151 28.88 -27.46 -15.40
C ILE A 151 29.43 -28.60 -16.26
N PHE A 152 28.58 -29.31 -17.00
CA PHE A 152 28.98 -30.42 -17.87
C PHE A 152 29.80 -29.97 -19.09
N ARG A 153 29.58 -28.74 -19.61
CA ARG A 153 30.40 -28.19 -20.71
C ARG A 153 31.83 -27.82 -20.31
N ARG A 154 32.15 -27.73 -19.01
CA ARG A 154 33.51 -27.44 -18.51
C ARG A 154 34.37 -28.67 -18.24
N LYS A 155 33.85 -29.90 -18.41
CA LYS A 155 34.64 -31.13 -18.36
C LYS A 155 34.80 -31.71 -19.76
N LYS A 156 35.69 -31.11 -20.56
CA LYS A 156 36.32 -31.81 -21.68
C LYS A 156 37.74 -32.15 -21.25
N TRP A 157 38.01 -33.45 -21.09
CA TRP A 157 39.33 -34.03 -21.26
C TRP A 157 39.66 -34.04 -22.76
#